data_AF-A0A4Q6CJ53-F1
#
_entry.id   AF-A0A4Q6CJ53-F1
#
_cell.length_a   1.000
_cell.length_b   1.000
_cell.length_c   1.000
_cell.angle_alpha   90.00
_cell.angle_beta   90.00
_cell.angle_gamma   90.00
#
_symmetry.space_group_name_H-M   'P 1'
#
loop_
_entity.id
_entity.type
_entity.pdbx_description
1 polymer ?
#
loop_
_entity_poly.entity_id
_entity_poly.type
_entity_poly.pdbx_seq_one_letter_code
_entity_poly.pdbx_strand_id
1 'polypeptide(L)'
;MWAIKILTGPQAGQIVPLPEGKHTLGRGSLCDVKIASTSVSKEHATILITNDKIILSDLDSRNGTFVNGVRIQNQRLNPGDKLGLHDVLLDVLQMSDQAQIGNQFASAPVGQGGAPAWAGNAAVRLQQSQAPAAYEAQFQAAGVEAGFQPQMHAQMQAHGHEDPVPASQPIVANDIIGNIHSYIDNVAMPGIYAIAKNMPYRWSIGMLVGLYVVSVTALSIIPVVATTKSNIQSESVRRAKSIANNMRENNKKYILNRNSTSIDITSASLEEGVTAAFIIDAKDGTVLAPVSQRGEFVNKPFVNQARRADNEFVQFIDDSTLGVSVPITAYNPETGAQGAAAYAMVLYDVGSLAMTPKQQLSLFVQTLAISLLAGLILFYFLYKLVEHPIVSAGDQLDDALREGRDDLHTDYHYPALERLISNVNSALSRIGQPSDGSPVSMVLNRDHEARNIVRDQWSVHHGFD
;
A
#
# COMPACT_ATOMS: atom_id res chain seq x y z
N MET A 1 -9.79 -27.36 9.48
CA MET A 1 -10.58 -26.15 9.82
C MET A 1 -9.74 -24.89 9.62
N TRP A 2 -10.33 -23.71 9.41
CA TRP A 2 -9.57 -22.44 9.35
C TRP A 2 -9.70 -21.67 10.67
N ALA A 3 -8.72 -20.81 10.97
CA ALA A 3 -8.75 -19.88 12.08
C ALA A 3 -7.95 -18.63 11.76
N ILE A 4 -8.27 -17.53 12.46
CA ILE A 4 -7.46 -16.31 12.46
C ILE A 4 -6.83 -16.10 13.83
N LYS A 5 -5.56 -15.69 13.84
CA LYS A 5 -4.84 -15.32 15.07
C LYS A 5 -4.61 -13.81 15.06
N ILE A 6 -5.05 -13.12 16.10
CA ILE A 6 -4.79 -11.70 16.29
C ILE A 6 -3.32 -11.55 16.73
N LEU A 7 -2.54 -10.71 16.04
CA LEU A 7 -1.10 -10.52 16.28
C LEU A 7 -0.80 -9.24 17.07
N THR A 8 -1.61 -8.19 16.93
CA THR A 8 -1.42 -6.88 17.60
C THR A 8 -2.71 -6.36 18.25
N GLY A 9 -2.57 -5.39 19.16
CA GLY A 9 -3.68 -4.78 19.89
C GLY A 9 -4.11 -5.54 21.15
N PRO A 10 -5.20 -5.13 21.81
CA PRO A 10 -5.62 -5.65 23.12
C PRO A 10 -5.99 -7.15 23.15
N GLN A 11 -6.20 -7.76 21.98
CA GLN A 11 -6.54 -9.18 21.82
C GLN A 11 -5.39 -10.01 21.21
N ALA A 12 -4.16 -9.47 21.19
CA ALA A 12 -3.00 -10.17 20.65
C ALA A 12 -2.82 -11.56 21.30
N GLY A 13 -2.63 -12.59 20.46
CA GLY A 13 -2.56 -13.99 20.86
C GLY A 13 -3.89 -14.75 20.77
N GLN A 14 -5.04 -14.07 20.73
CA GLN A 14 -6.35 -14.72 20.58
C GLN A 14 -6.48 -15.40 19.21
N ILE A 15 -6.96 -16.65 19.22
CA ILE A 15 -7.28 -17.43 18.02
C ILE A 15 -8.80 -17.56 17.93
N VAL A 16 -9.39 -17.21 16.80
CA VAL A 16 -10.82 -17.36 16.52
C VAL A 16 -11.00 -18.37 15.38
N PRO A 17 -11.69 -19.51 15.61
CA PRO A 17 -11.97 -20.48 14.56
C PRO A 17 -12.99 -19.91 13.58
N LEU A 18 -12.78 -20.14 12.28
CA LEU A 18 -13.68 -19.75 11.21
C LEU A 18 -14.16 -21.01 10.47
N PRO A 19 -15.42 -21.46 10.70
CA PRO A 19 -16.02 -22.53 9.91
C PRO A 19 -16.31 -22.06 8.47
N GLU A 20 -16.73 -22.98 7.60
CA GLU A 20 -17.19 -22.63 6.25
C GLU A 20 -18.38 -21.66 6.31
N GLY A 21 -18.46 -20.72 5.35
CA GLY A 21 -19.47 -19.66 5.32
C GLY A 21 -18.87 -18.24 5.29
N LYS A 22 -19.73 -17.24 5.47
CA LYS A 22 -19.38 -15.81 5.47
C LYS A 22 -19.30 -15.30 6.91
N HIS A 23 -18.18 -14.66 7.26
CA HIS A 23 -17.90 -14.06 8.56
C HIS A 23 -17.59 -12.57 8.42
N THR A 24 -18.04 -11.77 9.37
CA THR A 24 -17.86 -10.31 9.39
C THR A 24 -16.83 -9.93 10.44
N LEU A 25 -15.86 -9.10 10.04
CA LEU A 25 -14.78 -8.54 10.86
C LEU A 25 -15.09 -7.08 11.17
N GLY A 26 -14.99 -6.70 12.44
CA GLY A 26 -15.12 -5.29 12.83
C GLY A 26 -15.15 -5.10 14.35
N ARG A 27 -15.24 -3.84 14.79
CA ARG A 27 -15.40 -3.50 16.21
C ARG A 27 -16.84 -3.64 16.70
N GLY A 28 -17.80 -3.74 15.78
CA GLY A 28 -19.23 -3.87 16.08
C GLY A 28 -19.54 -5.11 16.91
N SER A 29 -20.57 -5.02 17.75
CA SER A 29 -21.09 -6.16 18.53
C SER A 29 -21.85 -7.18 17.68
N LEU A 30 -22.15 -6.85 16.41
CA LEU A 30 -22.83 -7.71 15.44
C LEU A 30 -21.87 -8.44 14.49
N CYS A 31 -20.56 -8.25 14.65
CA CYS A 31 -19.55 -8.94 13.84
C CYS A 31 -19.20 -10.28 14.45
N ASP A 32 -19.15 -11.32 13.61
CA ASP A 32 -18.74 -12.69 13.98
C ASP A 32 -17.34 -12.71 14.61
N VAL A 33 -16.45 -11.84 14.11
CA VAL A 33 -15.13 -11.58 14.68
C VAL A 33 -15.06 -10.14 15.18
N LYS A 34 -15.16 -9.99 16.50
CA LYS A 34 -15.03 -8.70 17.18
C LYS A 34 -13.58 -8.30 17.42
N ILE A 35 -13.19 -7.15 16.89
CA ILE A 35 -11.85 -6.55 16.97
C ILE A 35 -11.88 -5.28 17.83
N ALA A 36 -11.20 -5.30 18.97
CA ALA A 36 -11.14 -4.21 19.95
C ALA A 36 -10.08 -3.15 19.59
N SER A 37 -10.24 -2.49 18.43
CA SER A 37 -9.46 -1.29 18.05
C SER A 37 -10.39 -0.17 17.61
N THR A 38 -10.21 1.05 18.14
CA THR A 38 -10.95 2.26 17.74
C THR A 38 -10.76 2.61 16.28
N SER A 39 -9.62 2.21 15.71
CA SER A 39 -9.23 2.41 14.31
C SER A 39 -9.91 1.44 13.35
N VAL A 40 -10.59 0.42 13.86
CA VAL A 40 -11.39 -0.54 13.08
C VAL A 40 -12.85 -0.08 13.05
N SER A 41 -13.45 -0.18 11.86
CA SER A 41 -14.84 0.18 11.57
C SER A 41 -15.81 -0.71 12.35
N LYS A 42 -17.08 -0.31 12.48
CA LYS A 42 -18.11 -1.16 13.10
C LYS A 42 -18.22 -2.49 12.36
N GLU A 43 -18.42 -2.43 11.06
CA GLU A 43 -18.21 -3.50 10.10
C GLU A 43 -17.07 -3.02 9.19
N HIS A 44 -16.04 -3.82 8.97
CA HIS A 44 -14.80 -3.39 8.31
C HIS A 44 -14.46 -4.27 7.11
N ALA A 45 -14.57 -5.59 7.27
CA ALA A 45 -14.36 -6.53 6.19
C ALA A 45 -15.25 -7.76 6.36
N THR A 46 -15.41 -8.55 5.32
CA THR A 46 -15.96 -9.91 5.39
C THR A 46 -14.99 -10.92 4.83
N ILE A 47 -14.92 -12.08 5.48
CA ILE A 47 -14.22 -13.26 5.00
C ILE A 47 -15.27 -14.28 4.56
N LEU A 48 -15.18 -14.76 3.32
CA LEU A 48 -15.92 -15.91 2.81
C LEU A 48 -14.98 -17.11 2.76
N ILE A 49 -15.36 -18.20 3.42
CA ILE A 49 -14.64 -19.47 3.44
C ILE A 49 -15.42 -20.51 2.65
N THR A 50 -14.80 -21.04 1.60
CA THR A 50 -15.23 -22.25 0.88
C THR A 50 -14.23 -23.38 1.13
N ASN A 51 -14.58 -24.60 0.73
CA ASN A 51 -13.80 -25.82 0.91
C ASN A 51 -12.35 -25.71 0.36
N ASP A 52 -12.11 -24.80 -0.59
CA ASP A 52 -10.87 -24.63 -1.35
C ASP A 52 -10.31 -23.19 -1.36
N LYS A 53 -11.08 -22.18 -0.93
CA LYS A 53 -10.70 -20.75 -1.00
C LYS A 53 -11.12 -19.97 0.24
N ILE A 54 -10.31 -18.98 0.59
CA ILE A 54 -10.71 -17.87 1.45
C ILE A 54 -10.70 -16.61 0.59
N ILE A 55 -11.77 -15.82 0.66
CA ILE A 55 -11.88 -14.51 0.00
C ILE A 55 -12.12 -13.45 1.07
N LEU A 56 -11.31 -12.40 1.08
CA LEU A 56 -11.44 -11.23 1.93
C LEU A 56 -11.99 -10.07 1.10
N SER A 57 -12.98 -9.37 1.64
CA SER A 57 -13.69 -8.25 1.02
C SER A 57 -13.78 -7.09 2.01
N ASP A 58 -13.26 -5.92 1.65
CA ASP A 58 -13.40 -4.69 2.44
C ASP A 58 -14.83 -4.13 2.31
N LEU A 59 -15.45 -3.73 3.42
CA LEU A 59 -16.81 -3.17 3.46
C LEU A 59 -16.78 -1.64 3.51
N ASP A 60 -16.08 -1.03 2.55
CA ASP A 60 -15.80 0.41 2.47
C ASP A 60 -15.30 0.99 3.80
N SER A 61 -14.24 0.36 4.32
CA SER A 61 -13.74 0.69 5.63
C SER A 61 -12.96 2.00 5.63
N ARG A 62 -13.25 2.87 6.61
CA ARG A 62 -12.65 4.21 6.77
C ARG A 62 -11.12 4.24 6.57
N ASN A 63 -10.45 3.21 7.07
CA ASN A 63 -9.00 3.12 7.10
C ASN A 63 -8.41 2.08 6.13
N GLY A 64 -9.27 1.30 5.44
CA GLY A 64 -8.89 0.23 4.52
C GLY A 64 -8.46 -1.09 5.19
N THR A 65 -8.79 -2.18 4.50
CA THR A 65 -8.21 -3.51 4.74
C THR A 65 -6.92 -3.69 3.92
N PHE A 66 -5.96 -4.40 4.50
CA PHE A 66 -4.64 -4.68 3.90
C PHE A 66 -4.34 -6.18 3.90
N VAL A 67 -3.60 -6.65 2.89
CA VAL A 67 -3.02 -8.00 2.84
C VAL A 67 -1.53 -7.87 2.51
N ASN A 68 -0.67 -8.40 3.37
CA ASN A 68 0.79 -8.31 3.27
C ASN A 68 1.30 -6.85 3.05
N GLY A 69 0.62 -5.87 3.64
CA GLY A 69 0.95 -4.43 3.53
C GLY A 69 0.34 -3.69 2.34
N VAL A 70 -0.30 -4.39 1.39
CA VAL A 70 -1.00 -3.78 0.25
C VAL A 70 -2.47 -3.56 0.61
N ARG A 71 -3.04 -2.38 0.32
CA ARG A 71 -4.48 -2.11 0.53
C ARG A 71 -5.31 -2.87 -0.51
N ILE A 72 -6.38 -3.51 -0.08
CA ILE A 72 -7.24 -4.36 -0.93
C ILE A 72 -8.71 -3.94 -0.85
N GLN A 73 -9.48 -4.27 -1.88
CA GLN A 73 -10.95 -4.22 -1.84
C GLN A 73 -11.56 -5.63 -1.88
N ASN A 74 -11.04 -6.51 -2.75
CA ASN A 74 -11.37 -7.93 -2.78
C ASN A 74 -10.10 -8.74 -3.10
N GLN A 75 -9.75 -9.73 -2.29
CA GLN A 75 -8.57 -10.59 -2.52
C GLN A 75 -8.75 -12.01 -1.98
N ARG A 76 -8.31 -13.02 -2.74
CA ARG A 76 -8.13 -14.39 -2.23
C ARG A 76 -6.94 -14.43 -1.27
N LEU A 77 -7.14 -15.02 -0.09
CA LEU A 77 -6.11 -15.30 0.90
C LEU A 77 -5.55 -16.71 0.75
N ASN A 78 -4.28 -16.89 1.12
CA ASN A 78 -3.60 -18.17 1.24
C ASN A 78 -3.07 -18.35 2.67
N PRO A 79 -2.75 -19.60 3.12
CA PRO A 79 -2.16 -19.83 4.43
C PRO A 79 -0.91 -18.99 4.68
N GLY A 80 -0.86 -18.29 5.83
CA GLY A 80 0.26 -17.43 6.21
C GLY A 80 0.28 -16.02 5.60
N ASP A 81 -0.74 -15.63 4.82
CA ASP A 81 -0.97 -14.22 4.47
C ASP A 81 -1.36 -13.42 5.72
N LYS A 82 -0.77 -12.23 5.88
CA LYS A 82 -1.05 -11.32 7.00
C LYS A 82 -2.08 -10.30 6.60
N LEU A 83 -3.19 -10.25 7.34
CA LEU A 83 -4.23 -9.23 7.19
C LEU A 83 -3.90 -8.05 8.08
N GLY A 84 -4.16 -6.84 7.60
CA GLY A 84 -4.22 -5.62 8.41
C GLY A 84 -5.62 -5.02 8.36
N LEU A 85 -6.22 -4.79 9.52
CA LEU A 85 -7.40 -3.94 9.69
C LEU A 85 -6.89 -2.64 10.33
N HIS A 86 -6.31 -1.77 9.50
CA HIS A 86 -5.48 -0.63 9.91
C HIS A 86 -4.32 -1.01 10.86
N ASP A 87 -4.49 -0.85 12.17
CA ASP A 87 -3.46 -1.07 13.21
C ASP A 87 -3.47 -2.49 13.81
N VAL A 88 -4.53 -3.27 13.54
CA VAL A 88 -4.64 -4.66 13.97
C VAL A 88 -4.16 -5.59 12.86
N LEU A 89 -3.08 -6.32 13.14
CA LEU A 89 -2.57 -7.39 12.29
C LEU A 89 -3.18 -8.73 12.71
N LEU A 90 -3.54 -9.55 11.73
CA LEU A 90 -4.04 -10.91 11.91
C LEU A 90 -3.30 -11.88 10.99
N ASP A 91 -3.18 -13.14 11.42
CA ASP A 91 -2.59 -14.25 10.66
C ASP A 91 -3.66 -15.28 10.30
N VAL A 92 -3.64 -15.81 9.07
CA VAL A 92 -4.54 -16.88 8.64
C VAL A 92 -3.89 -18.24 8.87
N LEU A 93 -4.47 -19.01 9.78
CA LEU A 93 -4.00 -20.34 10.16
C LEU A 93 -4.92 -21.42 9.58
N GLN A 94 -4.34 -22.41 8.93
CA GLN A 94 -5.03 -23.65 8.59
C GLN A 94 -4.80 -24.64 9.74
N MET A 95 -5.84 -24.91 10.53
CA MET A 95 -5.79 -25.94 11.56
C MET A 95 -6.02 -27.31 10.91
N SER A 96 -5.02 -28.18 10.96
CA SER A 96 -5.18 -29.60 10.68
C SER A 96 -5.93 -30.27 11.84
N ASP A 97 -6.74 -31.29 11.54
CA ASP A 97 -7.69 -31.89 12.50
C ASP A 97 -7.03 -32.61 13.70
N GLN A 98 -5.70 -32.70 13.75
CA GLN A 98 -4.98 -33.29 14.88
C GLN A 98 -4.94 -32.39 16.14
N ALA A 99 -5.44 -31.15 16.06
CA ALA A 99 -5.53 -30.25 17.21
C ALA A 99 -6.78 -30.47 18.11
N GLN A 100 -7.60 -31.50 17.88
CA GLN A 100 -8.79 -31.78 18.73
C GLN A 100 -8.58 -32.83 19.83
N ILE A 101 -7.45 -33.57 19.85
CA ILE A 101 -7.12 -34.49 20.95
C ILE A 101 -6.35 -33.74 22.03
N GLY A 102 -7.03 -32.86 22.76
CA GLY A 102 -6.36 -31.99 23.73
C GLY A 102 -7.24 -31.15 24.66
N ASN A 103 -8.55 -31.40 24.75
CA ASN A 103 -9.41 -30.64 25.67
C ASN A 103 -10.63 -31.42 26.20
N GLN A 104 -10.42 -32.66 26.66
CA GLN A 104 -11.47 -33.52 27.27
C GLN A 104 -11.23 -33.86 28.76
N PHE A 105 -10.33 -33.17 29.46
CA PHE A 105 -10.09 -33.36 30.90
C PHE A 105 -10.29 -32.08 31.72
N ALA A 106 -11.45 -31.41 31.56
CA ALA A 106 -11.83 -30.27 32.41
C ALA A 106 -13.35 -30.03 32.53
N SER A 107 -14.17 -31.08 32.67
CA SER A 107 -15.59 -30.92 33.04
C SER A 107 -16.11 -32.18 33.75
N ALA A 108 -15.95 -32.23 35.09
CA ALA A 108 -16.64 -33.22 35.91
C ALA A 108 -18.14 -32.85 36.06
N PRO A 109 -19.07 -33.81 36.10
CA PRO A 109 -20.49 -33.52 36.30
C PRO A 109 -20.78 -33.12 37.76
N VAL A 110 -21.71 -32.19 37.95
CA VAL A 110 -22.25 -31.87 39.28
C VAL A 110 -23.19 -33.00 39.73
N GLY A 111 -22.84 -33.66 40.84
CA GLY A 111 -23.66 -34.66 41.52
C GLY A 111 -23.57 -34.49 43.04
N GLN A 112 -24.68 -34.64 43.75
CA GLN A 112 -24.82 -34.33 45.18
C GLN A 112 -24.03 -35.28 46.09
N GLY A 113 -23.40 -34.76 47.16
CA GLY A 113 -22.95 -35.59 48.28
C GLY A 113 -21.95 -34.92 49.24
N GLY A 114 -22.43 -34.53 50.43
CA GLY A 114 -21.68 -34.44 51.70
C GLY A 114 -20.30 -33.78 51.78
N ALA A 115 -20.21 -32.63 52.45
CA ALA A 115 -18.94 -32.12 52.99
C ALA A 115 -18.47 -32.95 54.20
N PRO A 116 -17.15 -32.94 54.51
CA PRO A 116 -16.80 -32.47 55.86
C PRO A 116 -15.55 -31.55 55.95
N ALA A 117 -15.75 -30.48 56.71
CA ALA A 117 -14.86 -29.94 57.75
C ALA A 117 -13.32 -29.85 57.51
N TRP A 118 -12.87 -28.65 57.10
CA TRP A 118 -11.81 -27.92 57.84
C TRP A 118 -11.87 -26.38 57.71
N ALA A 119 -12.81 -25.81 56.96
CA ALA A 119 -12.99 -24.36 56.87
C ALA A 119 -13.64 -23.77 58.13
N GLY A 120 -12.84 -23.12 58.98
CA GLY A 120 -13.28 -22.42 60.18
C GLY A 120 -13.25 -20.89 60.05
N ASN A 121 -14.40 -20.27 60.34
CA ASN A 121 -14.58 -18.90 60.85
C ASN A 121 -14.09 -17.68 60.04
N ALA A 122 -15.04 -17.12 59.29
CA ALA A 122 -15.66 -15.81 59.55
C ALA A 122 -14.86 -14.48 59.46
N ALA A 123 -15.37 -13.66 58.54
CA ALA A 123 -15.76 -12.24 58.73
C ALA A 123 -14.72 -11.10 58.66
N VAL A 124 -14.91 -10.29 57.61
CA VAL A 124 -15.05 -8.81 57.62
C VAL A 124 -14.05 -7.99 58.46
N ARG A 125 -13.20 -7.21 57.78
CA ARG A 125 -13.07 -5.75 58.03
C ARG A 125 -12.34 -4.98 56.91
N LEU A 126 -12.61 -3.67 56.92
CA LEU A 126 -12.03 -2.62 56.09
C LEU A 126 -10.51 -2.49 56.26
N GLN A 127 -9.80 -1.98 55.25
CA GLN A 127 -8.95 -0.78 55.35
C GLN A 127 -8.50 -0.29 53.95
N GLN A 128 -8.35 1.03 53.77
CA GLN A 128 -7.73 1.68 52.61
C GLN A 128 -6.20 1.78 52.75
N SER A 129 -5.49 1.88 51.63
CA SER A 129 -4.22 2.61 51.48
C SER A 129 -4.12 3.09 50.02
N GLN A 130 -4.38 4.37 49.71
CA GLN A 130 -3.52 5.56 49.85
C GLN A 130 -2.28 5.58 48.94
N ALA A 131 -2.30 6.50 47.98
CA ALA A 131 -1.15 7.01 47.24
C ALA A 131 -0.66 8.34 47.89
N PRO A 132 0.60 8.75 47.69
CA PRO A 132 1.15 9.95 48.34
C PRO A 132 0.80 11.28 47.64
N ALA A 133 0.65 12.30 48.49
CA ALA A 133 0.59 13.75 48.21
C ALA A 133 1.98 14.32 47.82
N ALA A 134 2.20 15.60 47.46
CA ALA A 134 1.41 16.69 46.86
C ALA A 134 2.42 17.82 46.50
N TYR A 135 2.00 18.84 45.72
CA TYR A 135 2.66 20.16 45.71
C TYR A 135 1.60 21.27 45.50
N GLU A 136 1.98 22.50 45.82
CA GLU A 136 1.12 23.50 46.46
C GLU A 136 0.25 24.38 45.55
N ALA A 137 -0.64 25.13 46.19
CA ALA A 137 -1.62 26.03 45.59
C ALA A 137 -1.07 27.44 45.34
N GLN A 138 -1.74 28.19 44.46
CA GLN A 138 -1.78 29.65 44.59
C GLN A 138 -3.17 30.20 44.21
N PHE A 139 -3.73 31.03 45.09
CA PHE A 139 -5.01 31.71 44.91
C PHE A 139 -4.86 32.94 44.01
N GLN A 140 -5.90 33.24 43.22
CA GLN A 140 -6.40 34.62 43.10
C GLN A 140 -7.87 34.64 42.68
N ALA A 141 -8.62 35.63 43.16
CA ALA A 141 -10.08 35.68 43.11
C ALA A 141 -10.58 36.98 42.48
N ALA A 142 -11.56 36.85 41.57
CA ALA A 142 -12.59 37.81 41.18
C ALA A 142 -13.54 37.07 40.20
N GLY A 143 -14.86 37.04 40.33
CA GLY A 143 -15.77 37.70 41.26
C GLY A 143 -16.81 38.54 40.52
N VAL A 144 -17.94 37.94 40.12
CA VAL A 144 -19.19 38.65 39.73
C VAL A 144 -20.42 37.77 40.06
N GLU A 145 -21.40 38.40 40.71
CA GLU A 145 -22.75 37.89 41.06
C GLU A 145 -23.82 38.65 40.24
N ALA A 146 -25.07 38.22 40.02
CA ALA A 146 -25.82 36.98 40.28
C ALA A 146 -27.08 36.99 39.36
N GLY A 147 -27.93 35.95 39.37
CA GLY A 147 -29.29 36.08 38.78
C GLY A 147 -30.02 34.81 38.34
N PHE A 148 -30.66 34.11 39.27
CA PHE A 148 -31.97 33.47 39.04
C PHE A 148 -33.02 34.45 39.62
N GLN A 149 -34.29 34.57 39.19
CA GLN A 149 -35.26 33.56 38.75
C GLN A 149 -36.37 34.25 37.87
N PRO A 150 -37.61 33.72 37.61
CA PRO A 150 -38.19 33.79 36.26
C PRO A 150 -39.51 34.58 36.15
N GLN A 151 -39.96 34.87 34.91
CA GLN A 151 -41.40 35.01 34.66
C GLN A 151 -41.80 34.68 33.22
N MET A 152 -43.03 34.17 33.09
CA MET A 152 -43.67 33.79 31.83
C MET A 152 -43.87 35.01 30.92
N HIS A 153 -44.12 34.79 29.63
CA HIS A 153 -45.43 35.03 28.99
C HIS A 153 -45.44 34.38 27.60
N ALA A 154 -46.60 33.87 27.18
CA ALA A 154 -46.75 33.15 25.92
C ALA A 154 -47.08 34.09 24.77
N GLN A 155 -46.53 33.84 23.57
CA GLN A 155 -47.21 34.20 22.35
C GLN A 155 -46.91 33.21 21.22
N MET A 156 -47.97 32.67 20.63
CA MET A 156 -47.91 31.82 19.44
C MET A 156 -47.46 32.64 18.22
N GLN A 157 -46.51 32.14 17.46
CA GLN A 157 -46.46 32.38 16.01
C GLN A 157 -45.85 31.16 15.33
N ALA A 158 -46.63 30.54 14.44
CA ALA A 158 -46.18 29.42 13.63
C ALA A 158 -45.38 29.96 12.44
N HIS A 159 -44.11 29.58 12.35
CA HIS A 159 -43.34 29.60 11.10
C HIS A 159 -42.75 28.20 10.91
N GLY A 160 -43.22 27.50 9.88
CA GLY A 160 -42.57 26.28 9.44
C GLY A 160 -41.23 26.65 8.82
N HIS A 161 -40.16 26.09 9.35
CA HIS A 161 -38.90 25.93 8.63
C HIS A 161 -38.66 24.43 8.53
N GLU A 162 -38.78 23.91 7.30
CA GLU A 162 -38.22 22.62 6.97
C GLU A 162 -36.70 22.79 6.96
N ASP A 163 -36.00 22.23 7.94
CA ASP A 163 -34.54 22.19 7.93
C ASP A 163 -34.09 21.42 6.67
N PRO A 164 -33.32 22.02 5.75
CA PRO A 164 -32.82 21.29 4.60
C PRO A 164 -31.84 20.22 5.08
N VAL A 165 -32.21 18.96 4.91
CA VAL A 165 -31.31 17.82 5.13
C VAL A 165 -30.03 18.09 4.32
N PRO A 166 -28.84 18.18 4.96
CA PRO A 166 -27.62 18.47 4.24
C PRO A 166 -27.34 17.30 3.28
N ALA A 167 -27.48 17.57 1.99
CA ALA A 167 -27.18 16.61 0.94
C ALA A 167 -25.75 16.11 1.12
N SER A 168 -25.58 14.80 1.23
CA SER A 168 -24.27 14.15 1.33
C SER A 168 -23.47 14.45 0.06
N GLN A 169 -22.53 15.39 0.15
CA GLN A 169 -21.67 15.76 -0.97
C GLN A 169 -20.81 14.58 -1.41
N PRO A 170 -20.72 14.27 -2.72
CA PRO A 170 -19.82 13.24 -3.24
C PRO A 170 -18.37 13.74 -3.28
N ILE A 171 -17.74 13.80 -2.11
CA ILE A 171 -16.28 13.92 -1.94
C ILE A 171 -15.75 12.49 -2.17
N VAL A 172 -14.86 12.17 -3.12
CA VAL A 172 -13.45 12.63 -3.20
C VAL A 172 -12.93 12.84 -4.64
N ALA A 173 -13.67 12.45 -5.68
CA ALA A 173 -13.10 12.36 -7.05
C ALA A 173 -12.87 13.72 -7.74
N ASN A 174 -13.86 14.63 -7.68
CA ASN A 174 -13.79 15.91 -8.40
C ASN A 174 -12.72 16.87 -7.86
N ASP A 175 -12.42 16.78 -6.56
CA ASP A 175 -11.47 17.66 -5.89
C ASP A 175 -10.02 17.37 -6.33
N ILE A 176 -9.64 16.09 -6.47
CA ILE A 176 -8.32 15.70 -6.98
C ILE A 176 -8.14 16.16 -8.43
N ILE A 177 -9.15 16.00 -9.27
CA ILE A 177 -9.13 16.43 -10.67
C ILE A 177 -9.00 17.97 -10.76
N GLY A 178 -9.76 18.71 -9.95
CA GLY A 178 -9.68 20.17 -9.89
C GLY A 178 -8.29 20.67 -9.44
N ASN A 179 -7.71 20.04 -8.42
CA ASN A 179 -6.37 20.38 -7.93
C ASN A 179 -5.28 20.08 -8.98
N ILE A 180 -5.41 19.01 -9.76
CA ILE A 180 -4.48 18.70 -10.87
C ILE A 180 -4.58 19.76 -11.98
N HIS A 181 -5.79 20.13 -12.41
CA HIS A 181 -5.97 21.18 -13.42
C HIS A 181 -5.40 22.52 -12.92
N SER A 182 -5.73 22.91 -11.69
CA SER A 182 -5.19 24.12 -11.05
C SER A 182 -3.67 24.14 -11.00
N TYR A 183 -3.01 23.00 -10.69
CA TYR A 183 -1.55 22.93 -10.70
C TYR A 183 -0.97 23.00 -12.12
N ILE A 184 -1.60 22.34 -13.09
CA ILE A 184 -1.20 22.43 -14.50
C ILE A 184 -1.26 23.88 -14.96
N ASP A 185 -2.42 24.53 -14.85
CA ASP A 185 -2.65 25.86 -15.39
C ASP A 185 -1.86 26.96 -14.65
N ASN A 186 -1.71 26.87 -13.33
CA ASN A 186 -1.04 27.91 -12.54
C ASN A 186 0.47 27.70 -12.35
N VAL A 187 1.00 26.48 -12.47
CA VAL A 187 2.41 26.17 -12.19
C VAL A 187 3.14 25.58 -13.39
N ALA A 188 2.58 24.56 -14.05
CA ALA A 188 3.27 23.91 -15.16
C ALA A 188 3.22 24.75 -16.45
N MET A 189 2.02 25.18 -16.86
CA MET A 189 1.80 25.90 -18.11
C MET A 189 2.60 27.21 -18.24
N PRO A 190 2.70 28.08 -17.22
CA PRO A 190 3.53 29.29 -17.31
C PRO A 190 5.01 28.98 -17.54
N GLY A 191 5.53 27.91 -16.93
CA GLY A 191 6.91 27.45 -17.15
C GLY A 191 7.13 26.92 -18.56
N ILE A 192 6.21 26.10 -19.07
CA ILE A 192 6.24 25.56 -20.45
C ILE A 192 6.20 26.69 -21.49
N TYR A 193 5.31 27.68 -21.30
CA TYR A 193 5.23 28.84 -22.18
C TYR A 193 6.46 29.75 -22.08
N ALA A 194 7.02 29.97 -20.88
CA ALA A 194 8.24 30.75 -20.71
C ALA A 194 9.43 30.15 -21.49
N ILE A 195 9.59 28.83 -21.48
CA ILE A 195 10.61 28.14 -22.30
C ILE A 195 10.39 28.44 -23.80
N ALA A 196 9.14 28.46 -24.28
CA ALA A 196 8.82 28.73 -25.68
C ALA A 196 8.87 30.21 -26.11
N LYS A 197 8.77 31.16 -25.17
CA LYS A 197 9.07 32.57 -25.42
C LYS A 197 10.57 32.82 -25.50
N ASN A 198 11.34 32.22 -24.59
CA ASN A 198 12.78 32.46 -24.47
C ASN A 198 13.66 31.65 -25.46
N MET A 199 13.11 30.65 -26.17
CA MET A 199 13.87 29.80 -27.09
C MET A 199 13.14 29.55 -28.41
N PRO A 200 13.86 29.34 -29.54
CA PRO A 200 13.25 28.98 -30.81
C PRO A 200 12.47 27.66 -30.72
N TYR A 201 11.24 27.64 -31.24
CA TYR A 201 10.27 26.55 -31.08
C TYR A 201 10.81 25.12 -31.24
N ARG A 202 11.71 24.89 -32.22
CA ARG A 202 12.38 23.58 -32.45
C ARG A 202 13.18 23.07 -31.25
N TRP A 203 13.83 23.97 -30.51
CA TRP A 203 14.62 23.64 -29.33
C TRP A 203 13.73 23.44 -28.10
N SER A 204 12.62 24.19 -28.00
CA SER A 204 11.62 24.03 -26.94
C SER A 204 10.98 22.62 -26.99
N ILE A 205 10.60 22.13 -28.18
CA ILE A 205 10.16 20.73 -28.36
C ILE A 205 11.30 19.76 -27.99
N GLY A 206 12.51 19.99 -28.52
CA GLY A 206 13.67 19.12 -28.26
C GLY A 206 14.01 18.99 -26.77
N MET A 207 13.89 20.08 -26.01
CA MET A 207 14.07 20.11 -24.56
C MET A 207 13.00 19.30 -23.83
N LEU A 208 11.72 19.46 -24.19
CA LEU A 208 10.62 18.71 -23.57
C LEU A 208 10.72 17.20 -23.85
N VAL A 209 11.04 16.83 -25.09
CA VAL A 209 11.28 15.42 -25.46
C VAL A 209 12.52 14.87 -24.75
N GLY A 210 13.61 15.63 -24.66
CA GLY A 210 14.82 15.23 -23.93
C GLY A 210 14.57 15.03 -22.44
N LEU A 211 13.85 15.95 -21.80
CA LEU A 211 13.45 15.85 -20.39
C LEU A 211 12.53 14.64 -20.15
N TYR A 212 11.62 14.35 -21.08
CA TYR A 212 10.78 13.16 -21.04
C TYR A 212 11.60 11.87 -21.14
N VAL A 213 12.56 11.78 -22.08
CA VAL A 213 13.44 10.60 -22.20
C VAL A 213 14.22 10.39 -20.90
N VAL A 214 14.86 11.43 -20.36
CA VAL A 214 15.59 11.34 -19.08
C VAL A 214 14.66 10.93 -17.93
N SER A 215 13.48 11.53 -17.84
CA SER A 215 12.48 11.22 -16.81
C SER A 215 12.00 9.77 -16.89
N VAL A 216 11.62 9.29 -18.07
CA VAL A 216 11.19 7.89 -18.27
C VAL A 216 12.33 6.91 -18.02
N THR A 217 13.56 7.22 -18.44
CA THR A 217 14.74 6.39 -18.14
C THR A 217 14.97 6.29 -16.63
N ALA A 218 14.93 7.41 -15.89
CA ALA A 218 15.08 7.41 -14.44
C ALA A 218 13.93 6.66 -13.74
N LEU A 219 12.68 6.94 -14.11
CA LEU A 219 11.48 6.29 -13.58
C LEU A 219 11.39 4.80 -13.92
N SER A 220 12.08 4.33 -14.96
CA SER A 220 12.23 2.91 -15.30
C SER A 220 13.31 2.23 -14.48
N ILE A 221 14.52 2.79 -14.45
CA ILE A 221 15.70 2.13 -13.85
C ILE A 221 15.59 2.07 -12.32
N ILE A 222 15.18 3.17 -11.67
CA ILE A 222 15.15 3.27 -10.20
C ILE A 222 14.28 2.19 -9.54
N PRO A 223 12.98 2.01 -9.90
CA PRO A 223 12.16 0.99 -9.26
C PRO A 223 12.62 -0.43 -9.62
N VAL A 224 13.14 -0.66 -10.83
CA VAL A 224 13.69 -1.97 -11.22
C VAL A 224 14.84 -2.36 -10.29
N VAL A 225 15.84 -1.49 -10.11
CA VAL A 225 16.98 -1.77 -9.22
C VAL A 225 16.53 -1.96 -7.76
N ALA A 226 15.69 -1.05 -7.25
CA ALA A 226 15.26 -1.06 -5.85
C ALA A 226 14.40 -2.28 -5.49
N THR A 227 13.43 -2.64 -6.32
CA THR A 227 12.54 -3.79 -6.07
C THR A 227 13.20 -5.14 -6.36
N THR A 228 14.20 -5.19 -7.24
CA THR A 228 14.96 -6.42 -7.51
C THR A 228 15.66 -6.94 -6.25
N LYS A 229 16.35 -6.07 -5.48
CA LYS A 229 17.10 -6.51 -4.29
C LYS A 229 16.20 -7.14 -3.21
N SER A 230 15.07 -6.52 -2.88
CA SER A 230 14.16 -7.02 -1.83
C SER A 230 13.35 -8.26 -2.25
N ASN A 231 12.92 -8.32 -3.51
CA ASN A 231 12.19 -9.47 -4.05
C ASN A 231 13.10 -10.71 -4.15
N ILE A 232 14.35 -10.54 -4.60
CA ILE A 232 15.31 -11.65 -4.63
C ILE A 232 15.58 -12.14 -3.20
N GLN A 233 15.94 -11.25 -2.26
CA GLN A 233 16.24 -11.64 -0.88
C GLN A 233 15.10 -12.42 -0.19
N SER A 234 13.85 -11.97 -0.32
CA SER A 234 12.70 -12.64 0.32
C SER A 234 12.38 -14.01 -0.31
N GLU A 235 12.58 -14.17 -1.63
CA GLU A 235 12.44 -15.46 -2.31
C GLU A 235 13.63 -16.40 -2.01
N SER A 236 14.86 -15.89 -1.89
CA SER A 236 16.03 -16.67 -1.43
C SER A 236 15.78 -17.28 -0.05
N VAL A 237 15.26 -16.47 0.90
CA VAL A 237 14.91 -16.94 2.24
C VAL A 237 13.86 -18.05 2.19
N ARG A 238 12.83 -17.89 1.35
CA ARG A 238 11.79 -18.92 1.16
C ARG A 238 12.39 -20.22 0.62
N ARG A 239 13.24 -20.16 -0.41
CA ARG A 239 13.87 -21.32 -1.05
C ARG A 239 14.85 -22.03 -0.13
N ALA A 240 15.82 -21.31 0.43
CA ALA A 240 16.81 -21.85 1.35
C ALA A 240 16.14 -22.49 2.58
N LYS A 241 15.07 -21.88 3.12
CA LYS A 241 14.27 -22.46 4.21
C LYS A 241 13.49 -23.71 3.80
N SER A 242 13.00 -23.78 2.56
CA SER A 242 12.36 -24.98 2.00
C SER A 242 13.37 -26.14 1.92
N ILE A 243 14.56 -25.88 1.36
CA ILE A 243 15.65 -26.86 1.21
C ILE A 243 16.11 -27.36 2.59
N ALA A 244 16.33 -26.46 3.56
CA ALA A 244 16.71 -26.82 4.92
C ALA A 244 15.61 -27.63 5.65
N ASN A 245 14.33 -27.33 5.42
CA ASN A 245 13.23 -28.12 5.98
C ASN A 245 13.11 -29.52 5.33
N ASN A 246 13.30 -29.63 4.02
CA ASN A 246 13.33 -30.92 3.32
C ASN A 246 14.50 -31.79 3.84
N MET A 247 15.69 -31.19 3.97
CA MET A 247 16.86 -31.82 4.59
C MET A 247 16.56 -32.28 6.03
N ARG A 248 15.89 -31.46 6.85
CA ARG A 248 15.45 -31.83 8.19
C ARG A 248 14.54 -33.06 8.18
N GLU A 249 13.47 -33.06 7.39
CA GLU A 249 12.49 -34.17 7.43
C GLU A 249 13.10 -35.49 6.96
N ASN A 250 13.86 -35.47 5.86
CA ASN A 250 14.51 -36.68 5.33
C ASN A 250 15.50 -37.30 6.33
N ASN A 251 16.20 -36.46 7.10
CA ASN A 251 17.24 -36.91 8.03
C ASN A 251 16.76 -37.13 9.47
N LYS A 252 15.58 -36.63 9.83
CA LYS A 252 15.02 -36.69 11.19
C LYS A 252 15.06 -38.11 11.78
N LYS A 253 14.62 -39.12 11.01
CA LYS A 253 14.61 -40.53 11.44
C LYS A 253 16.01 -41.07 11.72
N TYR A 254 17.00 -40.74 10.88
CA TYR A 254 18.37 -41.25 11.02
C TYR A 254 19.10 -40.62 12.21
N ILE A 255 18.86 -39.33 12.44
CA ILE A 255 19.42 -38.59 13.59
C ILE A 255 18.83 -39.09 14.91
N LEU A 256 17.50 -39.28 14.98
CA LEU A 256 16.83 -39.87 16.15
C LEU A 256 17.36 -41.27 16.48
N ASN A 257 17.58 -42.10 15.45
CA ASN A 257 18.14 -43.45 15.61
C ASN A 257 19.66 -43.47 15.80
N ARG A 258 20.33 -42.31 15.88
CA ARG A 258 21.81 -42.15 15.89
C ARG A 258 22.55 -42.89 14.76
N ASN A 259 21.87 -43.14 13.64
CA ASN A 259 22.46 -43.75 12.45
C ASN A 259 23.08 -42.66 11.57
N SER A 260 24.29 -42.20 11.92
CA SER A 260 25.02 -41.18 11.17
C SER A 260 25.41 -41.63 9.75
N THR A 261 25.51 -42.93 9.49
CA THR A 261 25.81 -43.52 8.17
C THR A 261 24.71 -43.34 7.12
N SER A 262 23.45 -43.18 7.52
CA SER A 262 22.31 -43.00 6.60
C SER A 262 21.85 -41.55 6.47
N ILE A 263 22.59 -40.58 7.03
CA ILE A 263 22.31 -39.16 6.86
C ILE A 263 22.77 -38.74 5.46
N ASP A 264 21.85 -38.22 4.65
CA ASP A 264 22.12 -37.74 3.29
C ASP A 264 21.73 -36.27 3.12
N ILE A 265 22.62 -35.51 2.49
CA ILE A 265 22.43 -34.10 2.13
C ILE A 265 22.69 -33.84 0.64
N THR A 266 22.89 -34.90 -0.16
CA THR A 266 23.26 -34.81 -1.58
C THR A 266 22.20 -34.06 -2.37
N SER A 267 20.91 -34.39 -2.18
CA SER A 267 19.80 -33.67 -2.83
C SER A 267 19.84 -32.17 -2.53
N ALA A 268 20.04 -31.78 -1.26
CA ALA A 268 20.12 -30.38 -0.86
C ALA A 268 21.38 -29.68 -1.38
N SER A 269 22.48 -30.40 -1.59
CA SER A 269 23.75 -29.86 -2.11
C SER A 269 23.75 -29.67 -3.63
N LEU A 270 22.77 -30.28 -4.33
CA LEU A 270 22.56 -30.18 -5.78
C LEU A 270 21.49 -29.14 -6.16
N GLU A 271 20.78 -28.56 -5.19
CA GLU A 271 19.77 -27.53 -5.42
C GLU A 271 20.41 -26.22 -5.93
N GLU A 272 19.72 -25.56 -6.87
CA GLU A 272 20.21 -24.33 -7.49
C GLU A 272 20.39 -23.21 -6.46
N GLY A 273 21.62 -22.69 -6.37
CA GLY A 273 22.04 -21.66 -5.42
C GLY A 273 22.59 -22.20 -4.10
N VAL A 274 22.57 -23.50 -3.81
CA VAL A 274 23.21 -24.01 -2.59
C VAL A 274 24.73 -24.05 -2.76
N THR A 275 25.44 -23.18 -2.03
CA THR A 275 26.91 -23.15 -2.02
C THR A 275 27.48 -24.22 -1.08
N ALA A 276 26.78 -24.51 0.02
CA ALA A 276 27.14 -25.58 0.95
C ALA A 276 25.95 -26.00 1.81
N ALA A 277 25.92 -27.28 2.19
CA ALA A 277 24.92 -27.85 3.09
C ALA A 277 25.62 -28.62 4.21
N PHE A 278 25.08 -28.55 5.43
CA PHE A 278 25.62 -29.23 6.61
C PHE A 278 24.49 -29.73 7.50
N ILE A 279 24.71 -30.85 8.18
CA ILE A 279 23.97 -31.22 9.39
C ILE A 279 24.96 -31.24 10.53
N ILE A 280 24.66 -30.48 11.59
CA ILE A 280 25.56 -30.25 12.73
C ILE A 280 24.88 -30.74 14.01
N ASP A 281 25.58 -31.50 14.84
CA ASP A 281 25.06 -31.98 16.14
C ASP A 281 24.81 -30.80 17.08
N ALA A 282 23.70 -30.84 17.85
CA ALA A 282 23.37 -29.74 18.74
C ALA A 282 24.32 -29.65 19.95
N LYS A 283 24.78 -30.80 20.47
CA LYS A 283 25.53 -30.92 21.73
C LYS A 283 26.96 -30.39 21.60
N ASP A 284 27.76 -30.98 20.73
CA ASP A 284 29.15 -30.57 20.53
C ASP A 284 29.28 -29.50 19.43
N GLY A 285 28.49 -29.58 18.36
CA GLY A 285 28.62 -28.71 17.19
C GLY A 285 29.52 -29.27 16.10
N THR A 286 29.81 -30.56 16.15
CA THR A 286 30.51 -31.27 15.09
C THR A 286 29.59 -31.53 13.89
N VAL A 287 30.18 -31.62 12.71
CA VAL A 287 29.46 -31.99 11.49
C VAL A 287 29.09 -33.48 11.53
N LEU A 288 27.81 -33.78 11.30
CA LEU A 288 27.29 -35.14 11.11
C LEU A 288 27.27 -35.52 9.60
N ALA A 289 26.97 -34.55 8.74
CA ALA A 289 27.04 -34.65 7.28
C ALA A 289 27.45 -33.29 6.66
N PRO A 290 28.24 -33.25 5.58
CA PRO A 290 28.64 -34.38 4.72
C PRO A 290 29.64 -35.33 5.37
N VAL A 291 29.71 -36.56 4.86
CA VAL A 291 30.62 -37.61 5.38
C VAL A 291 32.09 -37.16 5.32
N SER A 292 32.46 -36.36 4.31
CA SER A 292 33.81 -35.84 4.08
C SER A 292 34.31 -34.87 5.16
N GLN A 293 33.42 -34.27 5.95
CA GLN A 293 33.75 -33.30 7.01
C GLN A 293 33.28 -33.80 8.38
N ARG A 294 32.88 -35.07 8.50
CA ARG A 294 32.25 -35.58 9.72
C ARG A 294 33.20 -35.51 10.92
N GLY A 295 32.73 -34.96 12.03
CA GLY A 295 33.52 -34.73 13.24
C GLY A 295 34.31 -33.41 13.24
N GLU A 296 34.36 -32.68 12.12
CA GLU A 296 34.98 -31.35 12.08
C GLU A 296 34.07 -30.30 12.74
N PHE A 297 34.67 -29.20 13.20
CA PHE A 297 33.95 -28.02 13.71
C PHE A 297 33.88 -26.94 12.64
N VAL A 298 32.67 -26.56 12.21
CA VAL A 298 32.49 -25.47 11.25
C VAL A 298 32.69 -24.12 11.95
N ASN A 299 33.92 -23.60 11.92
CA ASN A 299 34.24 -22.28 12.49
C ASN A 299 33.75 -21.13 11.58
N LYS A 300 32.42 -20.98 11.47
CA LYS A 300 31.74 -19.86 10.80
C LYS A 300 30.92 -19.07 11.84
N PRO A 301 30.97 -17.72 11.85
CA PRO A 301 30.17 -16.92 12.78
C PRO A 301 28.67 -17.23 12.73
N PHE A 302 28.14 -17.51 11.54
CA PHE A 302 26.75 -17.93 11.33
C PHE A 302 26.38 -19.20 12.11
N VAL A 303 27.18 -20.26 12.03
CA VAL A 303 26.92 -21.55 12.68
C VAL A 303 26.84 -21.38 14.20
N ASN A 304 27.77 -20.60 14.76
CA ASN A 304 27.81 -20.32 16.19
C ASN A 304 26.65 -19.43 16.66
N GLN A 305 26.15 -18.52 15.81
CA GLN A 305 24.95 -17.72 16.10
C GLN A 305 23.68 -18.57 16.02
N ALA A 306 23.54 -19.39 14.97
CA ALA A 306 22.42 -20.30 14.78
C ALA A 306 22.25 -21.28 15.96
N ARG A 307 23.35 -21.91 16.40
CA ARG A 307 23.35 -22.81 17.58
C ARG A 307 22.95 -22.13 18.89
N ARG A 308 23.20 -20.82 19.04
CA ARG A 308 22.82 -20.04 20.23
C ARG A 308 21.36 -19.60 20.22
N ALA A 309 20.74 -19.54 19.04
CA ALA A 309 19.35 -19.14 18.90
C ALA A 309 18.36 -20.27 19.26
N ASP A 310 18.80 -21.55 19.17
CA ASP A 310 18.03 -22.78 19.45
C ASP A 310 16.66 -22.86 18.74
N ASN A 311 16.53 -22.14 17.61
CA ASN A 311 15.32 -22.04 16.81
C ASN A 311 15.66 -21.94 15.31
N GLU A 312 14.65 -21.70 14.47
CA GLU A 312 14.90 -21.39 13.06
C GLU A 312 15.65 -20.05 12.94
N PHE A 313 16.86 -20.09 12.40
CA PHE A 313 17.74 -18.93 12.30
C PHE A 313 18.08 -18.64 10.84
N VAL A 314 17.95 -17.37 10.44
CA VAL A 314 18.18 -16.89 9.08
C VAL A 314 19.02 -15.62 9.17
N GLN A 315 20.16 -15.58 8.48
CA GLN A 315 21.07 -14.43 8.51
C GLN A 315 21.86 -14.34 7.21
N PHE A 316 21.95 -13.14 6.64
CA PHE A 316 22.89 -12.82 5.57
C PHE A 316 24.30 -12.77 6.16
N ILE A 317 25.21 -13.59 5.64
CA ILE A 317 26.63 -13.65 6.04
C ILE A 317 27.40 -12.52 5.34
N ASP A 318 27.01 -12.21 4.11
CA ASP A 318 27.47 -11.09 3.29
C ASP A 318 26.33 -10.65 2.34
N ASP A 319 26.58 -9.72 1.40
CA ASP A 319 25.56 -9.21 0.46
C ASP A 319 24.97 -10.29 -0.49
N SER A 320 25.68 -11.41 -0.68
CA SER A 320 25.34 -12.52 -1.58
C SER A 320 25.03 -13.84 -0.87
N THR A 321 25.63 -14.13 0.29
CA THR A 321 25.48 -15.42 0.97
C THR A 321 24.45 -15.35 2.08
N LEU A 322 23.35 -16.09 1.91
CA LEU A 322 22.33 -16.31 2.93
C LEU A 322 22.60 -17.61 3.68
N GLY A 323 22.73 -17.53 5.01
CA GLY A 323 22.71 -18.70 5.89
C GLY A 323 21.30 -18.96 6.43
N VAL A 324 20.84 -20.21 6.32
CA VAL A 324 19.61 -20.71 6.96
C VAL A 324 19.93 -21.93 7.82
N SER A 325 19.38 -21.97 9.02
CA SER A 325 19.49 -23.09 9.98
C SER A 325 18.11 -23.45 10.50
N VAL A 326 17.77 -24.74 10.47
CA VAL A 326 16.50 -25.29 10.97
C VAL A 326 16.81 -26.39 12.00
N PRO A 327 16.28 -26.31 13.24
CA PRO A 327 16.53 -27.30 14.27
C PRO A 327 15.80 -28.62 13.95
N ILE A 328 16.48 -29.73 14.21
CA ILE A 328 15.97 -31.09 14.09
C ILE A 328 15.62 -31.56 15.50
N THR A 329 14.36 -31.37 15.90
CA THR A 329 13.93 -31.63 17.27
C THR A 329 13.77 -33.12 17.58
N ALA A 330 14.14 -33.49 18.79
CA ALA A 330 13.99 -34.82 19.38
C ALA A 330 13.31 -34.72 20.75
N TYR A 331 12.51 -35.73 21.08
CA TYR A 331 11.99 -35.91 22.43
C TYR A 331 13.09 -36.47 23.34
N ASN A 332 13.41 -35.79 24.44
CA ASN A 332 14.31 -36.31 25.45
C ASN A 332 13.50 -37.00 26.57
N PRO A 333 13.55 -38.34 26.72
CA PRO A 333 12.79 -39.06 27.73
C PRO A 333 13.24 -38.77 29.17
N GLU A 334 14.45 -38.24 29.38
CA GLU A 334 14.96 -37.90 30.72
C GLU A 334 14.40 -36.58 31.24
N THR A 335 14.15 -35.61 30.36
CA THR A 335 13.67 -34.27 30.73
C THR A 335 12.19 -34.04 30.40
N GLY A 336 11.56 -34.93 29.63
CA GLY A 336 10.19 -34.77 29.13
C GLY A 336 10.01 -33.67 28.08
N ALA A 337 11.08 -32.95 27.71
CA ALA A 337 11.06 -31.82 26.79
C ALA A 337 11.47 -32.24 25.37
N GLN A 338 11.04 -31.46 24.37
CA GLN A 338 11.66 -31.49 23.04
C GLN A 338 12.80 -30.48 22.98
N GLY A 339 13.95 -30.90 22.45
CA GLY A 339 15.11 -30.04 22.20
C GLY A 339 15.73 -30.34 20.84
N ALA A 340 16.60 -29.46 20.34
CA ALA A 340 17.37 -29.74 19.13
C ALA A 340 18.35 -30.91 19.37
N ALA A 341 18.28 -31.94 18.50
CA ALA A 341 19.30 -32.99 18.44
C ALA A 341 20.40 -32.64 17.44
N ALA A 342 20.02 -31.96 16.36
CA ALA A 342 20.93 -31.45 15.33
C ALA A 342 20.32 -30.20 14.67
N TYR A 343 21.08 -29.55 13.80
CA TYR A 343 20.64 -28.43 12.97
C TYR A 343 20.93 -28.75 11.49
N ALA A 344 19.90 -28.64 10.64
CA ALA A 344 20.06 -28.64 9.19
C ALA A 344 20.42 -27.22 8.75
N MET A 345 21.60 -27.04 8.17
CA MET A 345 22.12 -25.73 7.74
C MET A 345 22.38 -25.70 6.23
N VAL A 346 21.99 -24.61 5.59
CA VAL A 346 22.18 -24.34 4.17
C VAL A 346 22.80 -22.96 4.01
N LEU A 347 23.88 -22.89 3.23
CA LEU A 347 24.45 -21.64 2.72
C LEU A 347 23.99 -21.50 1.27
N TYR A 348 23.32 -20.39 0.97
CA TYR A 348 22.62 -20.14 -0.28
C TYR A 348 23.13 -18.86 -0.93
N ASP A 349 23.58 -18.94 -2.17
CA ASP A 349 23.93 -17.79 -3.00
C ASP A 349 22.66 -17.14 -3.55
N VAL A 350 22.49 -15.87 -3.19
CA VAL A 350 21.38 -15.00 -3.57
C VAL A 350 21.58 -14.46 -5.00
N GLY A 351 22.83 -14.40 -5.47
CA GLY A 351 23.22 -13.90 -6.79
C GLY A 351 22.93 -14.86 -7.94
N SER A 352 22.81 -16.17 -7.67
CA SER A 352 22.48 -17.17 -8.69
C SER A 352 21.01 -17.19 -9.10
N LEU A 353 20.14 -16.45 -8.41
CA LEU A 353 18.71 -16.39 -8.72
C LEU A 353 18.44 -15.50 -9.94
N ALA A 354 18.25 -16.13 -11.09
CA ALA A 354 17.58 -15.50 -12.22
C ALA A 354 16.18 -15.00 -11.78
N MET A 355 15.88 -13.72 -12.04
CA MET A 355 14.55 -13.17 -11.75
C MET A 355 13.48 -14.02 -12.43
N THR A 356 12.42 -14.40 -11.70
CA THR A 356 11.38 -15.25 -12.27
C THR A 356 10.68 -14.55 -13.43
N PRO A 357 10.21 -15.28 -14.48
CA PRO A 357 9.51 -14.68 -15.61
C PRO A 357 8.32 -13.81 -15.21
N LYS A 358 7.63 -14.17 -14.10
CA LYS A 358 6.54 -13.39 -13.53
C LYS A 358 7.00 -12.05 -12.95
N GLN A 359 8.14 -12.00 -12.25
CA GLN A 359 8.72 -10.76 -11.72
C GLN A 359 9.20 -9.86 -12.86
N GLN A 360 9.88 -10.42 -13.87
CA GLN A 360 10.30 -9.69 -15.07
C GLN A 360 9.10 -9.08 -15.80
N LEU A 361 8.04 -9.85 -16.03
CA LEU A 361 6.80 -9.37 -16.65
C LEU A 361 6.13 -8.27 -15.83
N SER A 362 6.08 -8.40 -14.50
CA SER A 362 5.48 -7.39 -13.62
C SER A 362 6.21 -6.05 -13.71
N LEU A 363 7.55 -6.07 -13.70
CA LEU A 363 8.37 -4.86 -13.82
C LEU A 363 8.28 -4.23 -15.21
N PHE A 364 8.21 -5.06 -16.27
CA PHE A 364 7.98 -4.61 -17.63
C PHE A 364 6.63 -3.90 -17.76
N VAL A 365 5.54 -4.50 -17.27
CA VAL A 365 4.19 -3.90 -17.32
C VAL A 365 4.12 -2.60 -16.51
N GLN A 366 4.73 -2.55 -15.33
CA GLN A 366 4.80 -1.33 -14.52
C GLN A 366 5.57 -0.21 -15.24
N THR A 367 6.73 -0.54 -15.82
CA THR A 367 7.55 0.40 -16.61
C THR A 367 6.79 0.93 -17.82
N LEU A 368 6.11 0.04 -18.55
CA LEU A 368 5.28 0.38 -19.70
C LEU A 368 4.16 1.35 -19.30
N ALA A 369 3.43 1.05 -18.22
CA ALA A 369 2.35 1.91 -17.71
C ALA A 369 2.86 3.31 -17.30
N ILE A 370 3.99 3.40 -16.61
CA ILE A 370 4.60 4.68 -16.22
C ILE A 370 5.05 5.47 -17.45
N SER A 371 5.69 4.81 -18.43
CA SER A 371 6.13 5.44 -19.67
C SER A 371 4.96 5.98 -20.50
N LEU A 372 3.84 5.23 -20.58
CA LEU A 372 2.63 5.66 -21.29
C LEU A 372 1.96 6.85 -20.60
N LEU A 373 1.85 6.84 -19.26
CA LEU A 373 1.31 7.97 -18.50
C LEU A 373 2.17 9.23 -18.67
N ALA A 374 3.50 9.10 -18.54
CA ALA A 374 4.43 10.20 -18.80
C ALA A 374 4.34 10.71 -20.25
N GLY A 375 4.09 9.81 -21.21
CA GLY A 375 3.91 10.14 -22.62
C GLY A 375 2.63 10.94 -22.88
N LEU A 376 1.53 10.60 -22.21
CA LEU A 376 0.28 11.38 -22.26
C LEU A 376 0.46 12.79 -21.66
N ILE A 377 1.22 12.92 -20.56
CA ILE A 377 1.56 14.22 -19.97
C ILE A 377 2.43 15.05 -20.93
N LEU A 378 3.46 14.46 -21.55
CA LEU A 378 4.26 15.14 -22.57
C LEU A 378 3.39 15.58 -23.75
N PHE A 379 2.52 14.70 -24.24
CA PHE A 379 1.62 14.99 -25.35
C PHE A 379 0.71 16.18 -25.05
N TYR A 380 0.11 16.23 -23.85
CA TYR A 380 -0.69 17.36 -23.40
C TYR A 380 0.10 18.68 -23.43
N PHE A 381 1.32 18.69 -22.88
CA PHE A 381 2.16 19.89 -22.89
C PHE A 381 2.57 20.30 -24.31
N LEU A 382 2.95 19.37 -25.18
CA LEU A 382 3.27 19.67 -26.57
C LEU A 382 2.04 20.20 -27.34
N TYR A 383 0.86 19.61 -27.13
CA TYR A 383 -0.40 20.08 -27.71
C TYR A 383 -0.69 21.53 -27.30
N LYS A 384 -0.68 21.84 -26.00
CA LYS A 384 -0.91 23.20 -25.50
C LYS A 384 0.17 24.20 -25.95
N LEU A 385 1.41 23.75 -26.11
CA LEU A 385 2.51 24.58 -26.64
C LEU A 385 2.25 25.02 -28.10
N VAL A 386 1.56 24.20 -28.89
CA VAL A 386 1.17 24.54 -30.27
C VAL A 386 -0.11 25.38 -30.30
N GLU A 387 -1.09 25.01 -29.49
CA GLU A 387 -2.43 25.62 -29.48
C GLU A 387 -2.41 27.08 -28.99
N HIS A 388 -1.74 27.35 -27.86
CA HIS A 388 -1.84 28.65 -27.18
C HIS A 388 -1.37 29.86 -28.03
N PRO A 389 -0.25 29.81 -28.78
CA PRO A 389 0.13 30.89 -29.68
C PRO A 389 -0.86 31.12 -30.83
N ILE A 390 -1.60 30.09 -31.25
CA ILE A 390 -2.59 30.18 -32.34
C ILE A 390 -3.88 30.82 -31.83
N VAL A 391 -4.39 30.35 -30.68
CA VAL A 391 -5.58 30.93 -30.04
C VAL A 391 -5.35 32.41 -29.71
N SER A 392 -4.21 32.74 -29.07
CA SER A 392 -3.87 34.12 -28.74
C SER A 392 -3.70 35.03 -29.96
N ALA A 393 -3.30 34.50 -31.13
CA ALA A 393 -3.29 35.27 -32.38
C ALA A 393 -4.69 35.46 -32.98
N GLY A 394 -5.62 34.53 -32.72
CA GLY A 394 -7.04 34.66 -33.04
C GLY A 394 -7.74 35.71 -32.17
N ASP A 395 -7.54 35.65 -30.85
CA ASP A 395 -8.09 36.64 -29.90
C ASP A 395 -7.62 38.06 -30.26
N GLN A 396 -6.33 38.24 -30.57
CA GLN A 396 -5.79 39.51 -31.04
C GLN A 396 -6.37 39.95 -32.40
N LEU A 397 -6.71 39.02 -33.29
CA LEU A 397 -7.33 39.35 -34.58
C LEU A 397 -8.76 39.88 -34.38
N ASP A 398 -9.55 39.25 -33.51
CA ASP A 398 -10.92 39.67 -33.21
C ASP A 398 -10.94 41.06 -32.53
N ASP A 399 -10.04 41.30 -31.56
CA ASP A 399 -9.86 42.63 -30.96
C ASP A 399 -9.37 43.68 -31.96
N ALA A 400 -8.43 43.32 -32.85
CA ALA A 400 -7.93 44.21 -33.90
C ALA A 400 -9.03 44.58 -34.92
N LEU A 401 -9.85 43.62 -35.35
CA LEU A 401 -11.01 43.86 -36.22
C LEU A 401 -12.08 44.71 -35.54
N ARG A 402 -12.30 44.51 -34.24
CA ARG A 402 -13.28 45.26 -33.45
C ARG A 402 -12.85 46.71 -33.19
N GLU A 403 -11.57 46.95 -32.96
CA GLU A 403 -11.02 48.28 -32.64
C GLU A 403 -10.40 49.01 -33.86
N GLY A 404 -10.30 48.34 -35.01
CA GLY A 404 -9.70 48.90 -36.23
C GLY A 404 -8.18 49.01 -36.18
N ARG A 405 -7.50 48.16 -35.40
CA ARG A 405 -6.03 48.09 -35.32
C ARG A 405 -5.45 47.09 -36.33
N ASP A 406 -4.14 47.20 -36.59
CA ASP A 406 -3.37 46.29 -37.47
C ASP A 406 -2.09 45.74 -36.80
N ASP A 407 -2.07 45.69 -35.46
CA ASP A 407 -0.88 45.52 -34.62
C ASP A 407 -0.73 44.14 -33.94
N LEU A 408 -1.21 43.05 -34.54
CA LEU A 408 -1.04 41.71 -33.96
C LEU A 408 0.46 41.39 -33.79
N HIS A 409 0.79 40.80 -32.65
CA HIS A 409 2.16 40.47 -32.25
C HIS A 409 2.27 39.07 -31.65
N THR A 410 3.49 38.53 -31.62
CA THR A 410 3.78 37.25 -30.98
C THR A 410 5.11 37.29 -30.24
N ASP A 411 5.08 36.86 -28.97
CA ASP A 411 6.28 36.64 -28.16
C ASP A 411 6.99 35.31 -28.52
N TYR A 412 6.40 34.49 -29.39
CA TYR A 412 6.86 33.14 -29.68
C TYR A 412 7.70 33.12 -30.95
N HIS A 413 8.95 32.66 -30.81
CA HIS A 413 9.89 32.45 -31.92
C HIS A 413 9.52 31.24 -32.79
N TYR A 414 8.42 31.38 -33.53
CA TYR A 414 7.87 30.38 -34.43
C TYR A 414 7.71 30.98 -35.86
N PRO A 415 8.68 30.72 -36.77
CA PRO A 415 8.74 31.40 -38.08
C PRO A 415 7.51 31.22 -38.99
N ALA A 416 6.69 30.19 -38.78
CA ALA A 416 5.44 30.02 -39.53
C ALA A 416 4.35 30.97 -39.01
N LEU A 417 4.25 31.15 -37.70
CA LEU A 417 3.31 32.07 -37.06
C LEU A 417 3.71 33.53 -37.28
N GLU A 418 5.00 33.86 -37.17
CA GLU A 418 5.53 35.20 -37.50
C GLU A 418 5.15 35.64 -38.93
N ARG A 419 5.30 34.74 -39.91
CA ARG A 419 4.89 34.97 -41.30
C ARG A 419 3.38 35.12 -41.45
N LEU A 420 2.60 34.31 -40.73
CA LEU A 420 1.13 34.39 -40.77
C LEU A 420 0.67 35.75 -40.23
N ILE A 421 1.14 36.16 -39.05
CA ILE A 421 0.84 37.45 -38.42
C ILE A 421 1.24 38.61 -39.32
N SER A 422 2.45 38.59 -39.92
CA SER A 422 2.88 39.63 -40.86
C SER A 422 1.96 39.77 -42.08
N ASN A 423 1.48 38.64 -42.63
CA ASN A 423 0.53 38.63 -43.74
C ASN A 423 -0.86 39.14 -43.31
N VAL A 424 -1.31 38.80 -42.09
CA VAL A 424 -2.59 39.25 -41.52
C VAL A 424 -2.57 40.75 -41.24
N ASN A 425 -1.53 41.29 -40.59
CA ASN A 425 -1.37 42.74 -40.37
C ASN A 425 -1.37 43.50 -41.70
N SER A 426 -0.66 42.97 -42.70
CA SER A 426 -0.68 43.53 -44.07
C SER A 426 -2.07 43.51 -44.70
N ALA A 427 -2.95 42.55 -44.36
CA ALA A 427 -4.33 42.51 -44.82
C ALA A 427 -5.24 43.48 -44.04
N LEU A 428 -5.12 43.53 -42.71
CA LEU A 428 -5.84 44.46 -41.85
C LEU A 428 -5.57 45.92 -42.22
N SER A 429 -4.29 46.29 -42.38
CA SER A 429 -3.88 47.64 -42.78
C SER A 429 -4.47 48.06 -44.15
N ARG A 430 -4.65 47.10 -45.07
CA ARG A 430 -5.32 47.33 -46.36
C ARG A 430 -6.85 47.46 -46.25
N ILE A 431 -7.47 46.83 -45.25
CA ILE A 431 -8.91 46.91 -44.98
C ILE A 431 -9.25 48.20 -44.22
N GLY A 432 -8.37 48.65 -43.33
CA GLY A 432 -8.55 49.86 -42.53
C GLY A 432 -8.32 51.19 -43.27
N GLN A 433 -7.74 51.16 -44.49
CA GLN A 433 -7.48 52.37 -45.28
C GLN A 433 -8.57 52.62 -46.35
N PRO A 434 -9.47 53.61 -46.17
CA PRO A 434 -10.44 53.97 -47.19
C PRO A 434 -9.77 54.72 -48.35
N SER A 435 -10.18 54.43 -49.57
CA SER A 435 -9.64 55.08 -50.79
C SER A 435 -10.03 56.56 -50.96
N ASP A 436 -10.88 57.11 -50.08
CA ASP A 436 -11.50 58.43 -50.25
C ASP A 436 -11.76 59.17 -48.91
N GLY A 437 -10.87 58.98 -47.93
CA GLY A 437 -10.78 59.81 -46.70
C GLY A 437 -11.98 59.82 -45.74
N SER A 438 -13.04 59.06 -46.02
CA SER A 438 -14.27 59.02 -45.22
C SER A 438 -14.18 57.97 -44.10
N PRO A 439 -14.65 58.26 -42.87
CA PRO A 439 -14.60 57.30 -41.76
C PRO A 439 -15.52 56.10 -42.03
N VAL A 440 -14.95 54.89 -41.96
CA VAL A 440 -15.68 53.64 -42.20
C VAL A 440 -16.52 53.29 -40.96
N SER A 441 -17.84 53.37 -41.07
CA SER A 441 -18.73 52.66 -40.16
C SER A 441 -18.73 51.17 -40.53
N MET A 442 -17.98 50.36 -39.76
CA MET A 442 -17.90 48.92 -39.97
C MET A 442 -19.23 48.26 -39.59
N VAL A 443 -20.18 48.20 -40.54
CA VAL A 443 -21.45 47.49 -40.37
C VAL A 443 -21.18 45.98 -40.48
N LEU A 444 -20.73 45.40 -39.37
CA LEU A 444 -20.60 43.96 -39.20
C LEU A 444 -22.00 43.33 -39.34
N ASN A 445 -22.18 42.47 -40.34
CA ASN A 445 -23.46 41.82 -40.59
C ASN A 445 -23.66 40.61 -39.64
N ARG A 446 -24.07 40.93 -38.40
CA ARG A 446 -24.24 40.00 -37.26
C ARG A 446 -25.12 38.78 -37.55
N ASP A 447 -25.97 38.83 -38.59
CA ASP A 447 -26.84 37.73 -39.02
C ASP A 447 -26.07 36.54 -39.65
N HIS A 448 -24.80 36.73 -40.00
CA HIS A 448 -23.91 35.65 -40.46
C HIS A 448 -23.20 34.94 -39.29
N GLU A 449 -22.74 35.68 -38.27
CA GLU A 449 -22.05 35.11 -37.10
C GLU A 449 -22.99 34.27 -36.24
N ALA A 450 -24.22 34.75 -36.02
CA ALA A 450 -25.23 34.04 -35.22
C ALA A 450 -25.54 32.62 -35.75
N ARG A 451 -25.39 32.39 -37.07
CA ARG A 451 -25.60 31.06 -37.68
C ARG A 451 -24.43 30.10 -37.50
N ASN A 452 -23.21 30.59 -37.29
CA ASN A 452 -22.06 29.75 -37.01
C ASN A 452 -22.05 29.28 -35.54
N ILE A 453 -22.36 30.18 -34.60
CA ILE A 453 -22.45 29.85 -33.15
C ILE A 453 -23.48 28.73 -32.88
N VAL A 454 -24.63 28.77 -33.56
CA VAL A 454 -25.67 27.73 -33.44
C VAL A 454 -25.22 26.38 -34.03
N ARG A 455 -24.31 26.37 -35.01
CA ARG A 455 -23.80 25.14 -35.63
C ARG A 455 -22.78 24.44 -34.74
N ASP A 456 -21.90 25.17 -34.07
CA ASP A 456 -20.90 24.58 -33.16
C ASP A 456 -21.55 24.04 -31.88
N GLN A 457 -22.58 24.70 -31.33
CA GLN A 457 -23.35 24.15 -30.21
C GLN A 457 -24.03 22.80 -30.57
N TRP A 458 -24.47 22.62 -31.82
CA TRP A 458 -25.07 21.35 -32.25
C TRP A 458 -24.05 20.23 -32.48
N SER A 459 -22.78 20.57 -32.72
CA SER A 459 -21.70 19.60 -32.91
C SER A 459 -21.22 18.94 -31.61
N VAL A 460 -21.54 19.50 -30.44
CA VAL A 460 -21.03 19.06 -29.13
C VAL A 460 -22.02 18.12 -28.41
N HIS A 461 -23.20 17.85 -28.98
CA HIS A 461 -24.24 17.00 -28.35
C HIS A 461 -24.64 15.73 -29.11
N HIS A 462 -24.13 15.50 -30.32
CA HIS A 462 -24.33 14.24 -31.05
C HIS A 462 -23.00 13.65 -31.51
N GLY A 463 -22.33 12.97 -30.59
CA GLY A 463 -21.02 12.34 -30.81
C GLY A 463 -20.73 11.12 -29.91
N PHE A 464 -21.78 10.48 -29.36
CA PHE A 464 -21.69 9.20 -28.66
C PHE A 464 -22.99 8.40 -28.85
N ASP A 465 -22.97 7.51 -29.84
CA ASP A 465 -23.72 6.25 -29.94
C ASP A 465 -22.74 5.22 -30.56
#